data_AF-A0A3C0MHE3-F1
#
_entry.id   AF-A0A3C0MHE3-F1
#
_cell.length_a   1.000
_cell.length_b   1.000
_cell.length_c   1.000
_cell.angle_alpha   90.00
_cell.angle_beta   90.00
_cell.angle_gamma   90.00
#
_symmetry.space_group_name_H-M   'P 1'
#
loop_
_entity.id
_entity.type
_entity.pdbx_description
1 polymer ?
#
loop_
_entity_poly.entity_id
_entity_poly.type
_entity_poly.pdbx_seq_one_letter_code
_entity_poly.pdbx_strand_id
1 'polypeptide(L)'
;GSCAQIGANCHISGGAGIGGVLEPLQANPVIIGDNAFIGARAEVAEGVIVGEGAVLSMGVFLGASTKIVDRATGQIHYGKVPPYSVVVAGTLGGGADRPGLYCAVIVKTVDARTRSKTSINELLRD
;
A
#
# COMPACT_ATOMS: atom_id res chain seq x y z
N GLY A 1 -12.23 4.04 8.38
CA GLY A 1 -12.73 3.48 9.64
C GLY A 1 -12.58 4.51 10.75
N SER A 2 -12.88 4.16 12.00
CA SER A 2 -12.65 5.05 13.16
C SER A 2 -11.19 5.51 13.25
N CYS A 3 -10.99 6.79 13.56
CA CYS A 3 -9.69 7.44 13.75
C CYS A 3 -8.75 7.48 12.52
N ALA A 4 -9.10 6.82 11.41
CA ALA A 4 -8.27 6.81 10.20
C ALA A 4 -7.98 8.23 9.71
N GLN A 5 -6.74 8.48 9.33
CA GLN A 5 -6.28 9.77 8.83
C GLN A 5 -6.05 9.68 7.32
N ILE A 6 -6.74 10.51 6.55
CA ILE A 6 -6.62 10.57 5.09
C ILE A 6 -6.01 11.92 4.72
N GLY A 7 -4.86 11.89 4.06
CA GLY A 7 -4.15 13.07 3.59
C GLY A 7 -4.88 13.83 2.49
N ALA A 8 -4.38 15.01 2.17
CA ALA A 8 -4.91 15.85 1.10
C ALA A 8 -4.77 15.18 -0.27
N ASN A 9 -5.75 15.41 -1.16
CA ASN A 9 -5.75 14.91 -2.54
C ASN A 9 -5.61 13.38 -2.68
N CYS A 10 -5.96 12.62 -1.63
CA CYS A 10 -6.02 11.18 -1.74
C CYS A 10 -7.16 10.75 -2.66
N HIS A 11 -6.93 9.68 -3.41
CA HIS A 11 -7.99 9.00 -4.15
C HIS A 11 -8.21 7.63 -3.53
N ILE A 12 -9.38 7.43 -2.91
CA ILE A 12 -9.82 6.14 -2.38
C ILE A 12 -10.82 5.55 -3.36
N SER A 13 -10.40 4.57 -4.16
CA SER A 13 -11.22 4.01 -5.23
C SER A 13 -12.38 3.16 -4.70
N GLY A 14 -13.31 2.83 -5.60
CA GLY A 14 -14.53 2.07 -5.27
C GLY A 14 -14.26 0.76 -4.51
N GLY A 15 -14.90 0.63 -3.35
CA GLY A 15 -14.80 -0.56 -2.51
C GLY A 15 -13.42 -0.79 -1.89
N ALA A 16 -12.54 0.22 -1.87
CA ALA A 16 -11.34 0.19 -1.05
C ALA A 16 -11.70 0.44 0.42
N GLY A 17 -11.14 -0.34 1.33
CA GLY A 17 -11.36 -0.19 2.77
C GLY A 17 -10.15 0.39 3.49
N ILE A 18 -10.43 1.35 4.37
CA ILE A 18 -9.45 1.92 5.29
C ILE A 18 -9.90 1.53 6.69
N GLY A 19 -9.17 0.62 7.33
CA GLY A 19 -9.48 0.06 8.63
C GLY A 19 -9.56 1.12 9.73
N GLY A 20 -10.49 0.90 10.67
CA GLY A 20 -10.57 1.71 11.88
C GLY A 20 -9.67 1.17 12.97
N VAL A 21 -9.12 2.04 13.81
CA VAL A 21 -8.40 1.67 15.02
C VAL A 21 -8.89 2.58 16.13
N LEU A 22 -9.60 2.01 17.10
CA LEU A 22 -10.08 2.73 18.28
C LEU A 22 -9.37 2.26 19.54
N GLU A 23 -9.14 0.95 19.61
CA GLU A 23 -8.34 0.31 20.64
C GLU A 23 -7.21 -0.50 20.00
N PRO A 24 -6.08 -0.66 20.72
CA PRO A 24 -5.81 -0.04 22.02
C PRO A 24 -5.44 1.46 21.88
N LEU A 25 -5.57 2.24 22.96
CA LEU A 25 -5.41 3.71 22.92
C LEU A 25 -4.04 4.18 22.39
N GLN A 26 -3.00 3.39 22.61
CA GLN A 26 -1.65 3.66 22.12
C GLN A 26 -1.42 3.29 20.65
N ALA A 27 -2.37 2.60 20.01
CA ALA A 27 -2.24 2.21 18.62
C ALA A 27 -2.44 3.43 17.71
N ASN A 28 -1.53 3.56 16.75
CA ASN A 28 -1.72 4.54 15.69
C ASN A 28 -2.91 4.12 14.81
N PRO A 29 -3.73 5.07 14.36
CA PRO A 29 -4.72 4.79 13.33
C PRO A 29 -4.04 4.43 12.01
N VAL A 30 -4.83 3.91 11.06
CA VAL A 30 -4.39 3.82 9.67
C VAL A 30 -4.18 5.24 9.13
N ILE A 31 -3.03 5.47 8.49
CA ILE A 31 -2.65 6.78 7.94
C ILE A 31 -2.40 6.62 6.45
N ILE A 32 -3.09 7.40 5.64
CA ILE A 32 -2.87 7.52 4.20
C ILE A 32 -2.26 8.90 3.94
N GLY A 33 -1.01 8.96 3.50
CA GLY A 33 -0.29 10.21 3.22
C GLY A 33 -0.86 10.96 2.01
N ASP A 34 -0.56 12.25 1.92
CA ASP A 34 -1.07 13.13 0.86
C ASP A 34 -0.80 12.58 -0.55
N ASN A 35 -1.70 12.86 -1.48
CA ASN A 35 -1.61 12.49 -2.90
C ASN A 35 -1.55 10.97 -3.17
N ALA A 36 -1.81 10.13 -2.17
CA ALA A 36 -1.84 8.69 -2.34
C ALA A 36 -3.06 8.24 -3.17
N PHE A 37 -2.86 7.19 -3.96
CA PHE A 37 -3.93 6.52 -4.68
C PHE A 37 -4.11 5.12 -4.14
N ILE A 38 -5.33 4.80 -3.70
CA ILE A 38 -5.71 3.48 -3.20
C ILE A 38 -6.66 2.84 -4.20
N GLY A 39 -6.16 1.85 -4.94
CA GLY A 39 -6.89 1.17 -6.00
C GLY A 39 -8.14 0.43 -5.53
N ALA A 40 -9.04 0.13 -6.47
CA ALA A 40 -10.32 -0.49 -6.16
C ALA A 40 -10.12 -1.84 -5.46
N ARG A 41 -10.97 -2.13 -4.46
CA ARG A 41 -10.92 -3.36 -3.65
C ARG A 41 -9.60 -3.59 -2.90
N ALA A 42 -8.77 -2.56 -2.73
CA ALA A 42 -7.65 -2.61 -1.81
C ALA A 42 -8.15 -2.48 -0.36
N GLU A 43 -7.37 -2.96 0.61
CA GLU A 43 -7.65 -2.79 2.04
C GLU A 43 -6.36 -2.37 2.77
N VAL A 44 -6.45 -1.37 3.63
CA VAL A 44 -5.34 -0.94 4.51
C VAL A 44 -5.85 -0.91 5.95
N ALA A 45 -5.31 -1.75 6.81
CA ALA A 45 -5.82 -1.97 8.17
C ALA A 45 -4.71 -1.94 9.24
N GLU A 46 -5.11 -2.09 10.51
CA GLU A 46 -4.20 -2.40 11.63
C GLU A 46 -3.07 -1.37 11.85
N GLY A 47 -3.37 -0.08 11.63
CA GLY A 47 -2.42 1.00 11.85
C GLY A 47 -1.33 1.13 10.78
N VAL A 48 -1.50 0.46 9.63
CA VAL A 48 -0.59 0.60 8.49
C VAL A 48 -0.53 2.06 8.02
N ILE A 49 0.69 2.51 7.71
CA ILE A 49 0.96 3.85 7.18
C ILE A 49 1.32 3.74 5.70
N VAL A 50 0.53 4.36 4.83
CA VAL A 50 0.83 4.51 3.40
C VAL A 50 1.50 5.87 3.18
N GLY A 51 2.74 5.86 2.70
CA GLY A 51 3.51 7.07 2.45
C GLY A 51 2.87 8.00 1.41
N GLU A 52 3.26 9.27 1.48
CA GLU A 52 2.83 10.30 0.52
C GLU A 52 3.04 9.85 -0.93
N GLY A 53 2.07 10.12 -1.79
CA GLY A 53 2.15 9.90 -3.24
C GLY A 53 2.21 8.44 -3.66
N ALA A 54 2.14 7.49 -2.72
CA ALA A 54 2.13 6.06 -3.03
C ALA A 54 0.91 5.67 -3.87
N VAL A 55 1.07 4.64 -4.68
CA VAL A 55 0.03 4.11 -5.58
C VAL A 55 -0.15 2.63 -5.27
N LEU A 56 -1.28 2.27 -4.67
CA LEU A 56 -1.67 0.89 -4.47
C LEU A 56 -2.57 0.49 -5.65
N SER A 57 -2.22 -0.60 -6.32
CA SER A 57 -3.06 -1.20 -7.36
C SER A 57 -4.34 -1.79 -6.76
N MET A 58 -5.21 -2.29 -7.63
CA MET A 58 -6.40 -3.03 -7.19
C MET A 58 -6.03 -4.28 -6.39
N GLY A 59 -6.86 -4.62 -5.39
CA GLY A 59 -6.71 -5.86 -4.62
C GLY A 59 -5.45 -5.95 -3.76
N VAL A 60 -4.79 -4.81 -3.47
CA VAL A 60 -3.70 -4.77 -2.50
C VAL A 60 -4.29 -4.75 -1.09
N PHE A 61 -4.07 -5.81 -0.34
CA PHE A 61 -4.42 -5.94 1.07
C PHE A 61 -3.19 -5.73 1.94
N LEU A 62 -3.26 -4.82 2.91
CA LEU A 62 -2.19 -4.49 3.86
C LEU A 62 -2.74 -4.51 5.30
N GLY A 63 -2.18 -5.39 6.13
CA GLY A 63 -2.28 -5.35 7.58
C GLY A 63 -0.90 -5.32 8.23
N ALA A 64 -0.85 -5.34 9.56
CA ALA A 64 0.39 -5.30 10.33
C ALA A 64 1.29 -6.53 10.06
N SER A 65 0.69 -7.65 9.68
CA SER A 65 1.39 -8.90 9.36
C SER A 65 1.73 -9.07 7.88
N THR A 66 1.23 -8.20 7.00
CA THR A 66 1.46 -8.32 5.55
C THR A 66 2.90 -7.97 5.22
N LYS A 67 3.58 -8.88 4.51
CA LYS A 67 4.89 -8.61 3.93
C LYS A 67 4.75 -7.65 2.76
N ILE A 68 5.46 -6.53 2.81
CA ILE A 68 5.59 -5.57 1.71
C ILE A 68 7.01 -5.68 1.17
N VAL A 69 7.17 -6.29 0.00
CA VAL A 69 8.48 -6.66 -0.54
C VAL A 69 8.90 -5.67 -1.61
N ASP A 70 10.05 -5.03 -1.46
CA ASP A 70 10.68 -4.29 -2.54
C ASP A 70 11.30 -5.27 -3.54
N ARG A 71 10.77 -5.28 -4.77
CA ARG A 71 11.24 -6.17 -5.83
C ARG A 71 12.68 -5.89 -6.23
N ALA A 72 13.13 -4.63 -6.18
CA ALA A 72 14.45 -4.24 -6.64
C ALA A 72 15.54 -4.62 -5.63
N THR A 73 15.24 -4.51 -4.33
CA THR A 73 16.22 -4.71 -3.25
C THR A 73 16.04 -6.02 -2.49
N GLY A 74 14.87 -6.64 -2.58
CA GLY A 74 14.48 -7.78 -1.74
C GLY A 74 14.14 -7.40 -0.29
N GLN A 75 14.17 -6.11 0.06
CA GLN A 75 13.84 -5.63 1.40
C GLN A 75 12.37 -5.91 1.72
N ILE A 76 12.10 -6.34 2.96
CA ILE A 76 10.73 -6.57 3.45
C ILE A 76 10.39 -5.50 4.49
N HIS A 77 9.30 -4.78 4.23
CA HIS A 77 8.66 -3.84 5.13
C HIS A 77 7.41 -4.47 5.75
N TYR A 78 7.04 -3.97 6.93
CA TYR A 78 5.80 -4.29 7.63
C TYR A 78 5.19 -3.00 8.16
N GLY A 79 3.87 -2.89 8.13
CA GLY A 79 3.15 -1.74 8.71
C GLY A 79 3.37 -0.40 7.99
N LYS A 80 4.27 -0.31 7.01
CA LYS A 80 4.58 0.94 6.33
C LYS A 80 4.94 0.74 4.86
N VAL A 81 4.25 1.47 3.99
CA VAL A 81 4.62 1.65 2.58
C VAL A 81 5.47 2.93 2.47
N PRO A 82 6.69 2.89 1.91
CA PRO A 82 7.50 4.08 1.69
C PRO A 82 6.79 5.11 0.77
N PRO A 83 7.15 6.41 0.86
CA PRO A 83 6.62 7.43 -0.04
C PRO A 83 6.87 7.10 -1.51
N TYR A 84 5.92 7.47 -2.36
CA TYR A 84 5.96 7.34 -3.83
C TYR A 84 6.23 5.90 -4.33
N SER A 85 5.99 4.89 -3.50
CA SER A 85 6.02 3.49 -3.91
C SER A 85 4.81 3.13 -4.76
N VAL A 86 5.03 2.37 -5.84
CA VAL A 86 3.97 1.73 -6.62
C VAL A 86 3.89 0.27 -6.17
N VAL A 87 2.73 -0.11 -5.63
CA VAL A 87 2.51 -1.38 -4.94
C VAL A 87 1.45 -2.20 -5.66
N VAL A 88 1.75 -3.47 -5.92
CA VAL A 88 0.83 -4.44 -6.51
C VAL A 88 0.65 -5.65 -5.60
N ALA A 89 -0.46 -6.37 -5.77
CA ALA A 89 -0.64 -7.67 -5.14
C ALA A 89 0.34 -8.68 -5.74
N GLY A 90 0.93 -9.52 -4.89
CA GLY A 90 1.90 -10.50 -5.32
C GLY A 90 1.92 -11.74 -4.44
N THR A 91 2.95 -12.54 -4.65
CA THR A 91 3.17 -13.78 -3.92
C THR A 91 4.65 -13.89 -3.59
N LEU A 92 4.97 -14.23 -2.34
CA LEU A 92 6.33 -14.44 -1.88
C LEU A 92 6.55 -15.92 -1.53
N GLY A 93 7.71 -16.42 -1.95
CA GLY A 93 8.04 -17.83 -1.81
C GLY A 93 7.19 -18.67 -2.75
N GLY A 94 6.91 -19.90 -2.33
CA GLY A 94 6.49 -20.93 -3.27
C GLY A 94 7.71 -21.52 -3.97
N GLY A 95 7.74 -22.83 -4.07
CA GLY A 95 8.76 -23.60 -4.77
C GLY A 95 8.06 -24.75 -5.49
N ALA A 96 8.83 -25.67 -6.08
CA ALA A 96 8.26 -26.81 -6.82
C ALA A 96 7.14 -27.54 -6.04
N ASP A 97 7.32 -27.70 -4.72
CA ASP A 97 6.43 -28.50 -3.87
C ASP A 97 5.74 -27.71 -2.74
N ARG A 98 5.68 -26.37 -2.81
CA ARG A 98 5.01 -25.58 -1.77
C ARG A 98 4.25 -24.38 -2.35
N PRO A 99 3.05 -24.06 -1.81
CA PRO A 99 2.33 -22.88 -2.25
C PRO A 99 3.06 -21.61 -1.84
N GLY A 100 2.95 -20.57 -2.67
CA GLY A 100 3.36 -19.22 -2.29
C GLY A 100 2.34 -18.59 -1.35
N LEU A 101 2.78 -17.62 -0.57
CA LEU A 101 1.92 -16.85 0.32
C LEU A 101 1.74 -15.44 -0.22
N TYR A 102 0.56 -14.88 -0.01
CA TYR A 102 0.26 -13.50 -0.41
C TYR A 102 1.28 -12.51 0.20
N CYS A 103 1.70 -11.55 -0.61
CA CYS A 103 2.42 -10.37 -0.18
C CYS A 103 2.01 -9.16 -1.02
N ALA A 104 2.33 -7.96 -0.53
CA ALA A 104 2.36 -6.78 -1.38
C ALA A 104 3.77 -6.62 -1.94
N VAL A 105 3.88 -6.14 -3.18
CA VAL A 105 5.18 -5.96 -3.87
C VAL A 105 5.31 -4.51 -4.30
N ILE A 106 6.34 -3.82 -3.82
CA ILE A 106 6.77 -2.55 -4.38
C ILE A 106 7.50 -2.86 -5.67
N VAL A 107 6.90 -2.50 -6.82
CA VAL A 107 7.46 -2.79 -8.14
C VAL A 107 8.41 -1.69 -8.61
N LYS A 108 8.23 -0.47 -8.10
CA LYS A 108 9.10 0.69 -8.31
C LYS A 108 8.80 1.76 -7.26
N THR A 109 9.74 2.68 -7.12
CA THR A 109 9.56 3.94 -6.39
C THR A 109 9.82 5.07 -7.36
N VAL A 110 8.91 6.04 -7.42
CA VAL A 110 9.05 7.22 -8.28
C VAL A 110 9.39 8.45 -7.45
N ASP A 111 9.90 9.51 -8.07
CA ASP A 111 10.02 10.80 -7.41
C ASP A 111 8.70 11.60 -7.51
N ALA A 112 8.57 12.66 -6.69
CA ALA A 112 7.38 13.52 -6.66
C ALA A 112 7.06 14.19 -8.01
N ARG A 113 8.09 14.56 -8.78
CA ARG A 113 7.94 15.20 -10.09
C ARG A 113 7.43 14.19 -11.13
N THR A 114 7.90 12.96 -11.09
CA THR A 114 7.41 11.87 -11.92
C THR A 114 5.97 11.52 -11.53
N ARG A 115 5.68 11.38 -10.23
CA ARG A 115 4.33 11.09 -9.71
C ARG A 115 3.26 12.11 -10.12
N SER A 116 3.62 13.39 -10.22
CA SER A 116 2.71 14.48 -10.59
C SER A 116 2.43 14.58 -12.10
N LYS A 117 3.29 13.98 -12.94
CA LYS A 117 3.18 14.06 -14.41
C LYS A 117 2.73 12.77 -15.06
N THR A 118 3.03 11.63 -14.45
CA THR A 118 2.69 10.31 -14.97
C THR A 118 1.31 9.89 -14.50
N SER A 119 0.49 9.40 -15.43
CA SER A 119 -0.83 8.89 -15.07
C SER A 119 -0.71 7.63 -14.22
N ILE A 120 -1.73 7.37 -13.40
CA ILE A 120 -1.76 6.19 -12.52
C ILE A 120 -1.71 4.90 -13.34
N ASN A 121 -2.37 4.89 -14.50
CA ASN A 121 -2.37 3.74 -15.41
C ASN A 121 -0.98 3.47 -16.00
N GLU A 122 -0.21 4.50 -16.31
CA GLU A 122 1.17 4.34 -16.79
C GLU A 122 2.07 3.80 -15.67
N LEU A 123 1.96 4.35 -14.45
CA LEU A 123 2.74 3.89 -13.29
C LEU A 123 2.55 2.39 -13.01
N LEU A 124 1.33 1.87 -13.22
CA LEU A 124 0.94 0.48 -12.95
C LEU A 124 1.21 -0.50 -14.10
N ARG A 125 1.41 -0.01 -15.34
CA ARG A 125 1.61 -0.88 -16.52
C ARG A 125 3.07 -1.21 -16.77
N ASP A 126 3.94 -0.25 -16.53
CA ASP A 126 5.40 -0.43 -16.61
C ASP A 126 5.96 -1.03 -15.33
#